data_AF-A0A522EAZ2-F1
#
_entry.id   AF-A0A522EAZ2-F1
#
_cell.length_a   1.000
_cell.length_b   1.000
_cell.length_c   1.000
_cell.angle_alpha   90.00
_cell.angle_beta   90.00
_cell.angle_gamma   90.00
#
_symmetry.space_group_name_H-M   'P 1'
#
loop_
_entity.id
_entity.type
_entity.pdbx_description
1 polymer ?
#
loop_
_entity_poly.entity_id
_entity_poly.type
_entity_poly.pdbx_seq_one_letter_code
_entity_poly.pdbx_strand_id
1 'polypeptide(L)'
;TKEHLEKSKSKRKDGKKLSDFADLILDTGAPAGDSMITIDGLKTPVSPGATVGGVIIINSIKAELAKLLTEAGQPPKVLTAGCTIGDEEAAKIFEAAYDEHAHRMAELYKNAGKAE
;
A
#
# COMPACT_ATOMS: atom_id res chain seq x y z
N THR A 1 -1.73 -1.47 -13.32
CA THR A 1 -0.62 -2.26 -13.89
C THR A 1 -0.24 -1.71 -15.24
N LYS A 2 0.94 -2.04 -15.76
CA LYS A 2 1.37 -1.55 -17.08
C LYS A 2 0.36 -1.89 -18.17
N GLU A 3 -0.04 -3.16 -18.27
CA GLU A 3 -1.00 -3.60 -19.30
C GLU A 3 -2.37 -2.92 -19.20
N HIS A 4 -2.91 -2.83 -17.98
CA HIS A 4 -4.18 -2.15 -17.75
C HIS A 4 -4.06 -0.65 -18.05
N LEU A 5 -2.94 -0.03 -17.67
CA LEU A 5 -2.66 1.38 -17.89
C LEU A 5 -2.58 1.69 -19.38
N GLU A 6 -1.87 0.88 -20.17
CA GLU A 6 -1.72 1.06 -21.62
C GLU A 6 -3.07 1.00 -22.35
N LYS A 7 -3.95 0.04 -22.00
CA LYS A 7 -5.28 -0.09 -22.62
C LYS A 7 -6.31 0.94 -22.12
N SER A 8 -6.04 1.59 -20.99
CA SER A 8 -6.95 2.57 -20.40
C SER A 8 -6.73 3.98 -20.95
N LYS A 9 -7.83 4.74 -21.07
CA LYS A 9 -7.79 6.16 -21.39
C LYS A 9 -7.88 6.98 -20.11
N SER A 10 -7.11 8.07 -20.03
CA SER A 10 -7.27 9.03 -18.92
C SER A 10 -8.63 9.72 -19.03
N LYS A 11 -9.24 9.98 -17.87
CA LYS A 11 -10.46 10.79 -17.76
C LYS A 11 -10.16 12.27 -17.50
N ARG A 12 -8.89 12.64 -17.33
CA ARG A 12 -8.47 14.04 -17.15
C ARG A 12 -8.50 14.77 -18.48
N LYS A 13 -8.81 16.07 -18.43
CA LYS A 13 -8.82 16.95 -19.61
C LYS A 13 -7.44 17.06 -20.28
N ASP A 14 -6.36 16.92 -19.51
CA ASP A 14 -4.97 16.97 -19.97
C ASP A 14 -4.43 15.61 -20.46
N GLY A 15 -5.24 14.54 -20.42
CA GLY A 15 -4.85 13.20 -20.88
C GLY A 15 -3.86 12.48 -19.97
N LYS A 16 -3.33 13.13 -18.91
CA LYS A 16 -2.32 12.56 -18.04
C LYS A 16 -2.86 11.41 -17.19
N LYS A 17 -2.02 10.43 -16.88
CA LYS A 17 -2.30 9.28 -16.00
C LYS A 17 -1.52 9.42 -14.70
N LEU A 18 -1.84 8.58 -13.70
CA LEU A 18 -1.15 8.60 -12.39
C LEU A 18 0.37 8.45 -12.52
N SER A 19 0.82 7.64 -13.48
CA SER A 19 2.25 7.44 -13.79
C SER A 19 2.99 8.71 -14.16
N ASP A 20 2.31 9.73 -14.69
CA ASP A 20 2.94 10.99 -15.13
C ASP A 20 3.29 11.91 -13.95
N PHE A 21 2.89 11.54 -12.73
CA PHE A 21 3.10 12.29 -11.49
C PHE A 21 3.86 11.48 -10.43
N ALA A 22 4.40 10.32 -10.79
CA ALA A 22 5.10 9.44 -9.86
C ALA A 22 6.55 9.25 -10.29
N ASP A 23 7.48 9.44 -9.36
CA ASP A 23 8.92 9.17 -9.60
C ASP A 23 9.19 7.67 -9.75
N LEU A 24 8.44 6.85 -9.00
CA LEU A 24 8.54 5.40 -8.99
C LEU A 24 7.16 4.76 -9.19
N ILE A 25 7.14 3.71 -10.01
CA ILE A 25 5.92 2.96 -10.32
C ILE A 25 6.13 1.52 -9.86
N LEU A 26 5.21 1.05 -9.02
CA LEU A 26 5.15 -0.33 -8.58
C LEU A 26 4.01 -1.02 -9.33
N ASP A 27 4.36 -2.02 -10.15
CA ASP A 27 3.39 -2.75 -10.95
C ASP A 27 2.91 -4.02 -10.23
N THR A 28 1.60 -4.12 -9.97
CA THR A 28 1.01 -5.32 -9.34
C THR A 28 0.97 -6.55 -10.26
N GLY A 29 1.27 -6.39 -11.56
CA GLY A 29 1.37 -7.49 -12.52
C GLY A 29 0.03 -8.07 -12.99
N ALA A 30 -1.11 -7.60 -12.46
CA ALA A 30 -2.43 -7.92 -12.97
C ALA A 30 -2.63 -7.54 -14.46
N PRO A 31 -3.33 -8.37 -15.23
CA PRO A 31 -3.54 -8.14 -16.66
C PRO A 31 -4.47 -6.96 -16.91
N ALA A 32 -4.59 -6.56 -18.17
CA ALA A 32 -5.61 -5.58 -18.56
C ALA A 32 -7.02 -6.06 -18.18
N GLY A 33 -7.84 -5.14 -17.65
CA GLY A 33 -9.16 -5.45 -17.08
C GLY A 33 -9.15 -6.00 -15.66
N ASP A 34 -7.99 -6.39 -15.11
CA ASP A 34 -7.86 -6.98 -13.77
C ASP A 34 -8.81 -8.18 -13.53
N SER A 35 -8.79 -9.12 -14.47
CA SER A 35 -9.50 -10.39 -14.38
C SER A 35 -8.60 -11.49 -14.95
N MET A 36 -8.26 -12.49 -14.16
CA MET A 36 -7.23 -13.48 -14.51
C MET A 36 -7.77 -14.82 -15.00
N ILE A 37 -9.01 -15.17 -14.65
CA ILE A 37 -9.54 -16.53 -14.84
C ILE A 37 -10.70 -16.52 -15.84
N THR A 38 -10.55 -17.32 -16.91
CA THR A 38 -11.62 -17.59 -17.88
C THR A 38 -12.34 -18.88 -17.48
N ILE A 39 -13.67 -18.88 -17.56
CA ILE A 39 -14.52 -20.03 -17.24
C ILE A 39 -15.37 -20.35 -18.47
N ASP A 40 -15.43 -21.62 -18.86
CA ASP A 40 -16.23 -22.06 -20.01
C ASP A 40 -17.71 -21.71 -19.82
N GLY A 41 -18.31 -21.13 -20.86
CA GLY A 41 -19.69 -20.64 -20.82
C GLY A 41 -19.89 -19.27 -20.13
N LEU A 42 -18.86 -18.71 -19.48
CA LEU A 42 -18.91 -17.36 -18.92
C LEU A 42 -18.33 -16.34 -19.91
N LYS A 43 -19.10 -15.29 -20.22
CA LYS A 43 -18.76 -14.31 -21.27
C LYS A 43 -17.46 -13.53 -21.00
N THR A 44 -17.12 -13.28 -19.74
CA THR A 44 -16.02 -12.40 -19.35
C THR A 44 -15.17 -13.03 -18.25
N PRO A 45 -13.85 -12.77 -18.23
CA PRO A 45 -12.97 -13.29 -17.20
C PRO A 45 -13.29 -12.69 -15.82
N VAL A 46 -12.94 -13.44 -14.77
CA VAL A 46 -13.17 -13.11 -13.36
C VAL A 46 -11.87 -13.22 -12.55
N SER A 47 -11.97 -13.02 -11.23
CA SER A 47 -10.87 -13.14 -10.26
C SER A 47 -9.77 -12.09 -10.48
N PRO A 48 -9.90 -10.91 -9.84
CA PRO A 48 -8.91 -9.85 -9.95
C PRO A 48 -7.58 -10.23 -9.28
N GLY A 49 -6.48 -9.87 -9.94
CA GLY A 49 -5.13 -10.13 -9.46
C GLY A 49 -4.49 -8.96 -8.73
N ALA A 50 -4.96 -7.73 -9.01
CA ALA A 50 -4.27 -6.54 -8.55
C ALA A 50 -4.22 -6.42 -7.03
N THR A 51 -5.24 -6.91 -6.31
CA THR A 51 -5.26 -6.92 -4.85
C THR A 51 -4.18 -7.83 -4.29
N VAL A 52 -4.05 -9.06 -4.80
CA VAL A 52 -3.04 -10.01 -4.33
C VAL A 52 -1.64 -9.49 -4.62
N GLY A 53 -1.40 -9.03 -5.86
CA GLY A 53 -0.12 -8.43 -6.23
C GLY A 53 0.22 -7.19 -5.40
N GLY A 54 -0.77 -6.32 -5.16
CA GLY A 54 -0.62 -5.14 -4.32
C GLY A 54 -0.26 -5.47 -2.86
N VAL A 55 -0.92 -6.47 -2.27
CA VAL A 55 -0.62 -6.93 -0.90
C VAL A 55 0.81 -7.45 -0.79
N ILE A 56 1.27 -8.24 -1.76
CA ILE A 56 2.65 -8.76 -1.79
C ILE A 56 3.65 -7.61 -1.84
N ILE A 57 3.45 -6.64 -2.74
CA ILE A 57 4.34 -5.49 -2.89
C ILE A 57 4.40 -4.67 -1.59
N ILE A 58 3.24 -4.30 -1.04
CA ILE A 58 3.18 -3.48 0.18
C ILE A 58 3.82 -4.18 1.37
N ASN A 59 3.59 -5.48 1.55
CA ASN A 59 4.21 -6.21 2.65
C ASN A 59 5.72 -6.40 2.44
N SER A 60 6.19 -6.54 1.20
CA SER A 60 7.62 -6.56 0.89
C SER A 60 8.29 -5.23 1.23
N ILE A 61 7.65 -4.10 0.91
CA ILE A 61 8.12 -2.76 1.28
C ILE A 61 8.19 -2.62 2.80
N LYS A 62 7.15 -3.04 3.53
CA LYS A 62 7.15 -2.98 5.00
C LYS A 62 8.31 -3.76 5.60
N ALA A 63 8.58 -4.96 5.10
CA ALA A 63 9.67 -5.80 5.57
C ALA A 63 11.04 -5.16 5.29
N GLU A 64 11.28 -4.72 4.05
CA GLU A 64 12.56 -4.10 3.68
C GLU A 64 12.78 -2.77 4.41
N LEU A 65 11.73 -1.95 4.56
CA LEU A 65 11.79 -0.72 5.34
C LEU A 65 12.17 -1.00 6.80
N ALA A 66 11.53 -2.00 7.44
CA ALA A 66 11.84 -2.35 8.81
C ALA A 66 13.30 -2.81 8.97
N LYS A 67 13.81 -3.59 8.03
CA LYS A 67 15.22 -3.99 7.98
C LYS A 67 16.15 -2.77 7.88
N LEU A 68 15.95 -1.92 6.88
CA LEU A 68 16.81 -0.75 6.63
C LEU A 68 16.83 0.21 7.83
N LEU A 69 15.68 0.48 8.43
CA LEU A 69 15.56 1.33 9.61
C LEU A 69 16.24 0.71 10.84
N THR A 70 16.12 -0.61 11.01
CA THR A 70 16.78 -1.34 12.10
C THR A 70 18.31 -1.32 11.92
N GLU A 71 18.81 -1.56 10.70
CA GLU A 71 20.24 -1.47 10.37
C GLU A 71 20.79 -0.05 10.60
N ALA A 72 19.96 0.98 10.42
CA ALA A 72 20.28 2.37 10.75
C ALA A 72 20.18 2.71 12.25
N GLY A 73 19.87 1.74 13.12
CA GLY A 73 19.74 1.95 14.57
C GLY A 73 18.44 2.61 15.02
N GLN A 74 17.45 2.71 14.14
CA GLN A 74 16.14 3.34 14.40
C GLN A 74 14.99 2.39 14.01
N PRO A 75 14.84 1.22 14.67
CA PRO A 75 13.80 0.26 14.31
C PRO A 75 12.40 0.90 14.40
N PRO A 76 11.50 0.65 13.42
CA PRO A 76 10.15 1.18 13.48
C PRO A 76 9.32 0.44 14.54
N LYS A 77 8.25 1.08 15.03
CA LYS A 77 7.24 0.37 15.83
C LYS A 77 6.46 -0.60 14.94
N VAL A 78 6.34 -1.85 15.40
CA VAL A 78 5.64 -2.93 14.69
C VAL A 78 4.52 -3.51 15.54
N LEU A 79 3.44 -3.95 14.88
CA LEU A 79 2.35 -4.66 15.55
C LEU A 79 2.64 -6.16 15.54
N THR A 80 2.58 -6.78 16.70
CA THR A 80 2.80 -8.23 16.86
C THR A 80 1.63 -8.82 17.64
N ALA A 81 1.12 -9.96 17.18
CA ALA A 81 -0.04 -10.61 17.80
C ALA A 81 0.30 -11.20 19.18
N GLY A 82 -0.68 -11.20 20.09
CA GLY A 82 -0.55 -11.73 21.44
C GLY A 82 -0.14 -13.20 21.50
N CYS A 83 -0.50 -14.01 20.50
CA CYS A 83 -0.03 -15.40 20.40
C CYS A 83 1.49 -15.56 20.21
N THR A 84 2.20 -14.47 19.87
CA THR A 84 3.67 -14.48 19.68
C THR A 84 4.40 -13.89 20.89
N ILE A 85 3.84 -12.86 21.54
CA ILE A 85 4.54 -12.06 22.58
C ILE A 85 3.75 -11.93 23.90
N GLY A 86 2.59 -12.57 24.00
CA GLY A 86 1.64 -12.38 25.10
C GLY A 86 0.71 -11.19 24.88
N ASP A 87 -0.52 -11.29 25.39
CA ASP A 87 -1.56 -10.27 25.17
C ASP A 87 -1.19 -8.91 25.78
N GLU A 88 -0.52 -8.91 26.94
CA GLU A 88 -0.11 -7.68 27.63
C GLU A 88 0.93 -6.87 26.81
N GLU A 89 1.99 -7.52 26.33
CA GLU A 89 3.01 -6.84 25.53
C GLU A 89 2.45 -6.45 24.15
N ALA A 90 1.59 -7.29 23.55
CA ALA A 90 0.90 -6.95 22.29
C ALA A 90 0.04 -5.70 22.41
N ALA A 91 -0.73 -5.57 23.49
CA ALA A 91 -1.51 -4.35 23.75
C ALA A 91 -0.60 -3.13 23.92
N LYS A 92 0.49 -3.26 24.69
CA LYS A 92 1.43 -2.17 24.94
C LYS A 92 2.10 -1.65 23.65
N ILE A 93 2.60 -2.53 22.79
CA ILE A 93 3.23 -2.10 21.52
C ILE A 93 2.19 -1.55 20.53
N PHE A 94 0.95 -2.06 20.57
CA PHE A 94 -0.15 -1.55 19.76
C PHE A 94 -0.45 -0.10 20.11
N GLU A 95 -0.69 0.21 21.40
CA GLU A 95 -0.91 1.58 21.87
C GLU A 95 0.27 2.48 21.51
N ALA A 96 1.51 2.03 21.78
CA ALA A 96 2.70 2.80 21.44
C ALA A 96 2.81 3.11 19.93
N ALA A 97 2.42 2.19 19.05
CA ALA A 97 2.43 2.41 17.60
C ALA A 97 1.34 3.42 17.17
N TYR A 98 0.15 3.34 17.78
CA TYR A 98 -0.93 4.27 17.50
C TYR A 98 -0.67 5.67 18.05
N ASP A 99 -0.02 5.80 19.21
CA ASP A 99 0.45 7.09 19.73
C ASP A 99 1.45 7.76 18.77
N GLU A 100 2.41 7.00 18.25
CA GLU A 100 3.34 7.51 17.26
C GLU A 100 2.61 7.94 15.98
N HIS A 101 1.68 7.13 15.49
CA HIS A 101 0.87 7.47 14.33
C HIS A 101 0.09 8.77 14.58
N ALA A 102 -0.59 8.90 15.72
CA ALA A 102 -1.34 10.09 16.09
C ALA A 102 -0.47 11.36 16.12
N HIS A 103 0.71 11.30 16.74
CA HIS A 103 1.66 12.42 16.76
C HIS A 103 2.11 12.82 15.34
N ARG A 104 2.45 11.84 14.48
CA ARG A 104 2.85 12.10 13.08
C ARG A 104 1.69 12.70 12.27
N MET A 105 0.47 12.21 12.45
CA MET A 105 -0.71 12.72 11.76
C MET A 105 -1.07 14.14 12.21
N ALA A 106 -0.93 14.44 13.50
CA ALA A 106 -1.13 15.80 14.03
C ALA A 106 -0.15 16.79 13.39
N GLU A 107 1.13 16.42 13.27
CA GLU A 107 2.15 17.22 12.61
C GLU A 107 1.85 17.40 11.11
N LEU A 108 1.46 16.33 10.41
CA LEU A 108 1.10 16.37 8.99
C LEU A 108 -0.05 17.35 8.72
N TYR A 109 -1.06 17.38 9.59
CA TYR A 109 -2.26 18.19 9.40
C TYR A 109 -2.23 19.54 10.13
N LYS A 110 -1.13 19.90 10.80
CA LYS A 110 -1.04 21.15 11.60
C LYS A 110 -1.36 22.44 10.83
N ASN A 111 -1.21 22.41 9.50
CA ASN A 111 -1.44 23.54 8.60
C ASN A 111 -2.54 23.28 7.57
N ALA A 112 -3.28 22.16 7.67
CA ALA A 112 -4.35 21.85 6.74
C ALA A 112 -5.41 22.97 6.78
N GLY A 113 -5.70 23.57 5.62
CA GLY A 113 -6.70 24.64 5.50
C GLY A 113 -6.26 26.03 5.93
N LYS A 114 -4.99 26.24 6.32
CA LYS A 114 -4.45 27.60 6.45
C LYS A 114 -4.22 28.16 5.03
N ALA A 115 -4.80 29.33 4.75
CA ALA A 115 -4.43 30.10 3.56
C ALA A 115 -2.97 30.57 3.72
N GLU A 116 -2.17 30.43 2.66
CA GLU A 116 -0.83 31.05 2.58
C GLU A 116 -0.91 32.57 2.76
#